data_AF-A0A7G6X098-F1
#
_entry.id   AF-A0A7G6X098-F1
#
_cell.length_a   1.000
_cell.length_b   1.000
_cell.length_c   1.000
_cell.angle_alpha   90.00
_cell.angle_beta   90.00
_cell.angle_gamma   90.00
#
_symmetry.space_group_name_H-M   'P 1'
#
loop_
_entity.id
_entity.type
_entity.pdbx_description
1 polymer ?
#
loop_
_entity_poly.entity_id
_entity_poly.type
_entity_poly.pdbx_seq_one_letter_code
_entity_poly.pdbx_strand_id
1 'polypeptide(L)' 'MTTITDRRRVRVWFGRSTIADHVACGDLASEYVIAMRRRFPSLRITSDPLPDLPDPSTLLPLS' A
#
# COMPACT_ATOMS: atom_id res chain seq x y z
N MET A 1 15.07 -14.59 -0.03
CA MET A 1 14.69 -13.91 -1.29
C MET A 1 13.28 -13.35 -1.10
N THR A 2 13.15 -12.17 -0.51
CA THR A 2 11.86 -11.48 -0.38
C THR A 2 11.61 -10.71 -1.67
N THR A 3 10.70 -11.24 -2.48
CA THR A 3 10.27 -10.61 -3.74
C THR A 3 9.69 -9.23 -3.42
N ILE A 4 10.30 -8.18 -3.99
CA ILE A 4 9.97 -6.76 -3.82
C ILE A 4 8.61 -6.40 -4.49
N THR A 5 7.89 -7.41 -4.98
CA THR A 5 6.73 -7.28 -5.86
C THR A 5 5.38 -7.23 -5.13
N ASP A 6 5.31 -7.48 -3.81
CA ASP A 6 4.06 -7.35 -3.03
C ASP A 6 3.94 -5.93 -2.46
N ARG A 7 3.68 -4.94 -3.32
CA ARG A 7 3.37 -3.59 -2.86
C ARG A 7 1.93 -3.54 -2.38
N ARG A 8 1.68 -2.83 -1.29
CA ARG A 8 0.34 -2.61 -0.71
C ARG A 8 0.14 -1.14 -0.44
N ARG A 9 -1.08 -0.68 -0.72
CA ARG A 9 -1.52 0.67 -0.45
C ARG A 9 -2.37 0.69 0.81
N VAL A 10 -1.79 1.25 1.86
CA VAL A 10 -2.46 1.49 3.14
C VAL A 10 -3.07 2.89 3.11
N ARG A 11 -4.38 2.98 3.30
CA ARG A 11 -5.11 4.26 3.42
C ARG A 11 -5.74 4.38 4.79
N VAL A 12 -5.56 5.56 5.39
CA VAL A 12 -6.15 5.94 6.68
C VAL A 12 -7.27 6.93 6.42
N TRP A 13 -8.45 6.62 6.93
CA TRP A 13 -9.68 7.36 6.66
C TRP A 13 -10.19 8.01 7.94
N PHE A 14 -10.54 9.30 7.83
CA PHE A 14 -11.33 10.04 8.81
C PHE A 14 -12.69 10.34 8.20
N GLY A 15 -13.69 9.53 8.57
CA GLY A 15 -15.00 9.56 7.93
C GLY A 15 -14.90 9.20 6.44
N ARG A 16 -15.16 10.18 5.57
CA ARG A 16 -15.10 10.03 4.10
C ARG A 16 -13.77 10.49 3.47
N SER A 17 -12.91 11.14 4.24
CA SER A 17 -11.67 11.73 3.73
C SER A 17 -10.47 10.84 4.06
N THR A 18 -9.57 10.66 3.09
CA THR A 18 -8.26 10.02 3.33
C THR A 18 -7.33 11.04 3.96
N ILE A 19 -6.79 10.73 5.14
CA ILE A 19 -5.83 11.60 5.84
C ILE A 19 -4.38 11.15 5.66
N ALA A 20 -4.18 9.88 5.30
CA ALA A 20 -2.88 9.35 4.93
C ALA A 20 -3.03 8.24 3.89
N ASP A 21 -2.12 8.25 2.92
CA ASP A 21 -2.00 7.26 1.88
C ASP A 21 -0.53 6.83 1.80
N HIS A 22 -0.27 5.55 2.02
CA HIS A 22 1.07 5.01 2.10
C HIS A 22 1.18 3.74 1.27
N VAL A 23 2.15 3.71 0.35
CA VAL A 23 2.46 2.52 -0.46
C VAL A 23 3.79 1.95 0.01
N ALA A 24 3.78 0.68 0.42
CA ALA A 24 4.98 -0.01 0.88
C ALA A 24 4.91 -1.50 0.54
N CYS A 25 6.05 -2.21 0.61
CA CYS A 25 6.07 -3.67 0.49
C CYS A 25 5.28 -4.34 1.64
N GLY A 26 4.79 -5.55 1.42
CA GLY A 26 3.86 -6.28 2.29
C GLY A 26 4.19 -6.22 3.79
N ASP A 27 5.43 -6.50 4.17
CA ASP A 27 5.89 -6.42 5.57
C ASP A 27 5.78 -4.99 6.13
N LEU A 28 6.30 -3.99 5.41
CA LEU A 28 6.25 -2.58 5.83
C LEU A 28 4.82 -2.04 5.89
N ALA A 29 3.97 -2.44 4.95
CA ALA A 29 2.57 -2.07 4.94
C ALA A 29 1.83 -2.64 6.17
N SER A 30 2.17 -3.87 6.56
CA SER A 30 1.59 -4.53 7.73
C SER A 30 2.01 -3.83 9.02
N GLU A 31 3.29 -3.51 9.17
CA GLU A 31 3.82 -2.73 10.28
C GLU A 31 3.17 -1.34 10.38
N TYR A 32 2.99 -0.66 9.25
CA TYR A 32 2.32 0.64 9.20
C TYR A 32 0.87 0.55 9.69
N VAL A 33 0.13 -0.47 9.26
CA VAL A 33 -1.25 -0.72 9.74
C VAL A 33 -1.28 -0.94 11.25
N ILE A 34 -0.37 -1.75 11.79
CA ILE A 34 -0.30 -2.04 13.24
C ILE A 34 0.01 -0.77 14.02
N ALA A 35 1.02 -0.01 13.60
CA ALA A 35 1.40 1.25 14.24
C ALA A 35 0.24 2.26 14.22
N MET A 36 -0.46 2.36 13.09
CA MET A 36 -1.55 3.33 12.95
C MET A 36 -2.81 2.91 13.71
N ARG A 37 -3.16 1.61 13.71
CA ARG A 37 -4.24 1.06 14.54
C ARG A 37 -3.97 1.25 16.03
N ARG A 38 -2.72 1.14 16.46
CA ARG A 38 -2.32 1.35 17.85
C ARG A 38 -2.45 2.82 18.28
N ARG A 39 -2.11 3.76 17.40
CA ARG A 39 -2.19 5.20 17.69
C ARG A 39 -3.59 5.77 17.51
N PHE A 40 -4.37 5.21 16.58
CA PHE A 40 -5.68 5.73 16.21
C PHE A 40 -6.71 4.60 16.04
N PRO A 41 -7.16 3.96 17.13
CA PRO A 41 -8.04 2.80 17.07
C PRO A 41 -9.42 3.09 16.46
N SER A 42 -9.88 4.34 16.52
CA SER A 42 -11.17 4.78 15.97
C SER A 42 -11.13 5.05 14.46
N LEU A 43 -9.94 5.07 13.83
CA LEU A 43 -9.82 5.36 12.40
C LEU A 43 -10.00 4.10 11.57
N ARG A 44 -10.68 4.25 10.43
CA ARG A 44 -10.77 3.17 9.45
C ARG A 44 -9.46 3.13 8.68
N ILE A 45 -8.80 1.99 8.69
CA ILE A 45 -7.56 1.74 7.95
C ILE A 45 -7.81 0.61 6.97
N THR A 46 -7.48 0.83 5.70
CA THR A 46 -7.62 -0.15 4.62
C THR A 46 -6.26 -0.47 4.04
N SER A 47 -5.95 -1.75 3.81
CA SER A 47 -4.73 -2.20 3.14
C SER A 47 -5.13 -2.97 1.90
N ASP A 48 -4.83 -2.41 0.73
CA ASP A 48 -5.19 -2.98 -0.57
C ASP A 48 -3.92 -3.40 -1.31
N PRO A 49 -3.85 -4.62 -1.88
CA PRO A 49 -2.70 -5.02 -2.68
C PRO A 49 -2.62 -4.13 -3.93
N LEU A 50 -1.45 -3.54 -4.16
CA LEU A 50 -1.21 -2.73 -5.33
C LEU A 50 -0.55 -3.63 -6.38
N PRO A 51 -1.22 -3.89 -7.52
CA PRO A 51 -0.57 -4.63 -8.58
C PRO A 51 0.68 -3.87 -8.99
N ASP A 52 1.81 -4.58 -9.06
CA ASP A 52 3.02 -4.07 -9.69
C ASP A 52 2.65 -3.86 -11.15
N LEU A 53 2.29 -2.62 -11.51
CA LEU A 53 2.05 -2.27 -12.89
C LEU A 53 3.38 -2.51 -13.58
N PRO A 54 3.49 -3.47 -14.52
CA PRO A 54 4.71 -3.64 -15.27
C PRO A 54 5.02 -2.29 -15.89
N ASP A 55 6.27 -1.86 -15.79
CA ASP A 55 6.72 -0.58 -16.33
C ASP A 55 6.19 -0.49 -17.77
N PRO A 56 5.57 0.62 -18.20
CA PRO A 56 5.08 0.74 -19.58
C PRO A 56 6.23 0.60 -20.60
N SER A 57 7.49 0.76 -20.16
CA SER A 57 8.71 0.47 -20.93
C SER A 57 8.92 -1.02 -21.22
N THR A 58 8.37 -1.92 -20.40
CA THR A 58 8.37 -3.38 -20.61
C THR A 58 7.33 -3.79 -21.67
N LEU A 59 6.36 -2.92 -21.96
CA LEU A 59 5.33 -3.14 -22.99
C LEU A 59 5.71 -2.61 -24.36
N LEU A 60 6.94 -2.13 -24.59
CA LEU A 60 7.40 -1.77 -25.94
C LEU A 60 7.75 -3.05 -26.72
N PRO A 61 6.97 -3.44 -27.76
CA PRO A 61 7.29 -4.57 -28.59
C PRO A 61 8.52 -4.28 -29.47
N LEU A 62 9.32 -5.31 -29.66
CA LEU A 62 10.46 -5.43 -30.56
C LEU A 62 10.20 -4.74 -31.92
N SER A 63 11.04 -3.75 -32.29
CA SER A 63 11.18 -3.22 -33.66
C SER A 63 12.58 -3.50 -34.17
#